data_AF-A0A357IF10-F1
#
_entry.id   AF-A0A357IF10-F1
#
_cell.length_a   1.000
_cell.length_b   1.000
_cell.length_c   1.000
_cell.angle_alpha   90.00
_cell.angle_beta   90.00
_cell.angle_gamma   90.00
#
_symmetry.space_group_name_H-M   'P 1'
#
loop_
_entity.id
_entity.type
_entity.pdbx_description
1 polymer ?
#
loop_
_entity_poly.entity_id
_entity_poly.type
_entity_poly.pdbx_seq_one_letter_code
_entity_poly.pdbx_strand_id
1 'polypeptide(L)' 'IVEGVIRTLDKVAATNDTWDGDHPDPGTSKAPFRLYNIGNNNPVNLMDYIETLENALGRTVEKNLLPLQPGDVPDTYA' A
#
# COMPACT_ATOMS: atom_id res chain seq x y z
N ILE A 1 -2.76 8.60 -4.58
CA ILE A 1 -3.10 8.74 -3.13
C ILE A 1 -4.12 9.85 -2.89
N VAL A 2 -3.82 11.13 -3.17
CA VAL A 2 -4.75 12.27 -2.92
C VAL A 2 -6.15 12.04 -3.47
N GLU A 3 -6.26 11.65 -4.74
CA GLU A 3 -7.55 11.35 -5.38
C GLU A 3 -8.31 10.21 -4.68
N GLY A 4 -7.60 9.17 -4.23
CA GLY A 4 -8.19 8.06 -3.49
C GLY A 4 -8.79 8.53 -2.17
N VAL A 5 -8.09 9.41 -1.45
CA VAL A 5 -8.61 10.01 -0.21
C VAL A 5 -9.85 10.84 -0.49
N ILE A 6 -9.81 11.75 -1.47
CA ILE A 6 -10.94 12.61 -1.82
C ILE A 6 -12.18 11.77 -2.18
N ARG A 7 -12.03 10.74 -3.02
CA ARG A 7 -13.14 9.85 -3.40
C ARG A 7 -13.74 9.08 -2.22
N THR A 8 -12.96 8.82 -1.17
CA THR A 8 -13.47 8.11 0.02
C THR A 8 -14.16 9.04 1.01
N LEU A 9 -13.86 10.34 1.03
CA LEU A 9 -14.45 11.30 1.98
C LEU A 9 -15.97 11.41 1.82
N ASP A 10 -16.47 11.46 0.59
CA ASP A 10 -17.90 11.57 0.29
C ASP A 10 -18.62 10.21 0.32
N LYS A 11 -17.90 9.11 0.58
CA LYS A 11 -18.43 7.76 0.63
C LYS A 11 -18.55 7.27 2.07
N VAL A 12 -19.61 7.71 2.74
CA VAL A 12 -19.94 7.26 4.10
C VAL A 12 -20.02 5.73 4.14
N ALA A 13 -19.35 5.13 5.13
CA ALA A 13 -19.35 3.69 5.31
C ALA A 13 -20.77 3.17 5.59
N ALA A 14 -21.18 2.10 4.91
CA ALA A 14 -22.43 1.39 5.18
C ALA A 14 -22.20 0.25 6.18
N THR A 15 -23.25 -0.14 6.90
CA THR A 15 -23.25 -1.39 7.68
C THR A 15 -23.07 -2.59 6.75
N ASN A 16 -22.53 -3.68 7.28
CA ASN A 16 -22.55 -5.00 6.64
C ASN A 16 -23.42 -5.92 7.50
N ASP A 17 -24.69 -6.08 7.10
CA ASP A 17 -25.68 -6.84 7.86
C ASP A 17 -25.39 -8.35 7.89
N THR A 18 -24.59 -8.81 6.93
CA THR A 18 -24.13 -10.21 6.83
C THR A 18 -22.80 -10.46 7.55
N TRP A 19 -22.22 -9.45 8.22
CA TRP A 19 -20.93 -9.60 8.89
C TRP A 19 -21.01 -10.57 10.07
N ASP A 20 -20.03 -11.47 10.16
CA ASP A 20 -19.91 -12.49 11.20
C ASP A 20 -18.59 -12.31 11.96
N GLY A 21 -18.64 -12.43 13.29
CA GLY A 21 -17.46 -12.34 14.15
C GLY A 21 -16.57 -13.58 14.08
N ASP A 22 -17.15 -14.74 13.79
CA ASP A 22 -16.41 -16.00 13.65
C ASP A 22 -15.76 -16.12 12.26
N HIS A 23 -16.32 -15.44 11.26
CA HIS A 23 -15.83 -15.38 9.88
C HIS A 23 -15.81 -13.92 9.35
N PRO A 24 -14.92 -13.07 9.89
CA PRO A 24 -14.96 -11.64 9.59
C PRO A 24 -14.42 -11.32 8.20
N ASP A 25 -15.09 -10.38 7.53
CA ASP A 25 -14.45 -9.54 6.54
C ASP A 25 -13.77 -8.38 7.29
N PRO A 26 -12.42 -8.33 7.36
CA PRO A 26 -11.71 -7.32 8.14
C PRO A 26 -11.85 -5.91 7.55
N GLY A 27 -12.31 -5.78 6.31
CA GLY A 27 -12.60 -4.51 5.66
C GLY A 27 -13.92 -3.88 6.09
N THR A 28 -14.80 -4.60 6.79
CA THR A 28 -16.18 -4.19 7.08
C THR A 28 -16.63 -4.53 8.51
N SER A 29 -17.84 -4.12 8.90
CA SER A 29 -18.43 -4.43 10.21
C SER A 29 -19.97 -4.32 10.18
N LYS A 30 -20.64 -4.81 11.24
CA LYS A 30 -22.05 -4.51 11.52
C LYS A 30 -22.30 -3.02 11.77
N ALA A 31 -21.31 -2.30 12.29
CA ALA A 31 -21.34 -0.84 12.39
C ALA A 31 -20.95 -0.18 11.05
N PRO A 32 -21.27 1.12 10.85
CA PRO A 32 -20.81 1.91 9.70
C PRO A 32 -19.26 2.07 9.68
N PHE A 33 -18.54 1.03 9.28
CA PHE A 33 -17.08 0.95 9.29
C PHE A 33 -16.55 0.36 7.98
N ARG A 34 -15.46 0.97 7.47
CA ARG A 34 -14.72 0.48 6.31
C ARG A 34 -13.22 0.69 6.48
N LEU A 35 -12.43 -0.31 6.07
CA LEU A 35 -10.96 -0.23 5.97
C LEU A 35 -10.55 -0.45 4.50
N TYR A 36 -9.71 0.42 3.98
CA TYR A 36 -9.23 0.38 2.60
C TYR A 36 -7.70 0.39 2.56
N ASN A 37 -7.12 -0.49 1.76
CA ASN A 37 -5.73 -0.35 1.33
C ASN A 37 -5.67 0.62 0.15
N ILE A 38 -4.78 1.61 0.21
CA ILE A 38 -4.56 2.56 -0.88
C ILE A 38 -3.07 2.51 -1.22
N GLY A 39 -2.76 2.05 -2.42
CA GLY A 39 -1.40 1.93 -2.92
C GLY A 39 -1.37 1.94 -4.45
N ASN A 40 -0.18 1.78 -5.00
CA ASN A 40 0.00 1.51 -6.42
C ASN A 40 0.03 0.00 -6.61
N ASN A 41 -0.95 -0.57 -7.32
CA ASN A 41 -1.07 -2.01 -7.60
C ASN A 41 -0.11 -2.47 -8.72
N ASN A 42 1.02 -1.78 -8.86
CA ASN A 42 2.05 -2.07 -9.84
C ASN A 42 3.37 -2.16 -9.08
N PRO A 43 4.01 -3.33 -9.02
CA PRO A 43 5.32 -3.47 -8.40
C PRO A 43 6.34 -2.65 -9.20
N VAL A 44 7.19 -1.93 -8.48
CA VAL A 44 8.29 -1.15 -9.06
C VAL A 44 9.55 -1.47 -8.27
N ASN A 45 10.63 -1.81 -8.96
CA ASN A 45 11.85 -2.22 -8.29
C ASN A 45 12.52 -1.01 -7.61
N LEU A 46 13.08 -1.24 -6.43
CA LEU A 46 13.82 -0.22 -5.70
C LEU A 46 14.96 0.39 -6.53
N MET A 47 15.64 -0.42 -7.34
CA MET A 47 16.72 0.04 -8.21
C MET A 47 16.23 1.02 -9.29
N ASP A 48 15.07 0.76 -9.90
CA ASP A 48 14.48 1.65 -10.90
C ASP A 48 14.16 3.03 -10.30
N TYR A 49 13.69 3.07 -9.05
CA TYR A 49 13.47 4.31 -8.31
C TYR A 49 14.77 5.07 -8.04
N ILE A 50 15.83 4.38 -7.60
CA ILE A 50 17.13 5.00 -7.32
C ILE A 50 17.73 5.58 -8.59
N GLU A 51 17.74 4.82 -9.69
CA GLU A 51 18.27 5.26 -10.98
C GLU A 51 17.50 6.47 -11.52
N THR A 52 16.17 6.50 -11.34
CA THR A 52 15.35 7.67 -11.70
C THR A 52 15.78 8.93 -10.95
N LEU A 53 16.09 8.82 -9.65
CA LEU A 53 16.60 9.93 -8.85
C LEU A 53 18.02 10.35 -9.28
N GLU A 54 18.92 9.40 -9.53
CA GLU A 54 20.28 9.68 -10.00
C GLU A 54 20.26 10.47 -11.32
N ASN A 55 19.38 10.07 -12.25
CA ASN A 55 19.18 10.75 -13.53
C ASN A 55 18.58 12.15 -13.37
N ALA A 56 17.55 12.30 -12.53
CA ALA A 56 16.90 13.60 -12.29
C ALA A 56 17.83 14.60 -11.58
N LEU A 57 18.74 14.11 -10.75
CA LEU A 57 19.67 14.92 -9.96
C LEU A 57 21.06 15.06 -10.62
N GLY A 58 21.33 14.31 -11.69
CA GLY A 58 22.61 14.31 -12.42
C GLY A 58 23.79 13.80 -11.58
N ARG A 59 23.55 12.89 -10.63
CA ARG A 59 24.57 12.36 -9.71
C ARG A 59 24.34 10.90 -9.44
N THR A 60 25.42 10.11 -9.49
CA THR A 60 25.41 8.71 -9.07
C THR A 60 25.77 8.60 -7.60
N VAL A 61 25.13 7.66 -6.89
CA VAL A 61 25.42 7.34 -5.49
C VAL A 61 26.24 6.05 -5.40
N GLU A 62 27.11 5.98 -4.39
CA GLU A 62 27.73 4.73 -3.98
C GLU A 62 26.69 3.88 -3.24
N LYS A 63 26.45 2.66 -3.73
CA LYS A 63 25.40 1.77 -3.22
C LYS A 63 26.06 0.72 -2.32
N ASN A 64 25.70 0.72 -1.03
CA ASN A 64 26.11 -0.34 -0.10
C ASN A 64 25.04 -1.44 -0.06
N LEU A 65 25.27 -2.53 -0.80
CA LEU A 65 24.33 -3.64 -0.90
C LEU A 65 24.41 -4.52 0.35
N LEU A 66 23.31 -4.61 1.08
CA LEU A 66 23.17 -5.44 2.27
C LEU A 66 22.47 -6.77 1.93
N PRO A 67 22.71 -7.85 2.69
CA PRO A 67 21.89 -9.05 2.60
C PRO A 67 20.43 -8.77 2.98
N LEU A 68 19.53 -9.72 2.74
CA LEU A 68 18.13 -9.61 3.17
C LEU A 68 18.03 -9.34 4.67
N GLN A 69 17.24 -8.35 5.06
CA GLN A 69 17.10 -7.95 6.45
C GLN A 69 15.97 -8.72 7.14
N PRO A 70 16.05 -8.95 8.47
CA PRO A 70 14.95 -9.53 9.22
C PRO A 70 13.67 -8.70 9.07
N GLY A 71 12.60 -9.29 8.54
CA GLY A 71 11.33 -8.62 8.30
C GLY A 71 11.08 -8.19 6.85
N ASP A 72 12.10 -8.27 5.97
CA ASP A 72 11.89 -8.11 4.53
C ASP A 72 11.02 -9.27 4.00
N VAL A 73 10.08 -8.94 3.13
CA VAL A 73 9.25 -9.92 2.43
C VAL A 73 9.89 -10.16 1.05
N PRO A 74 10.35 -11.38 0.73
CA PRO A 74 11.12 -11.66 -0.49
C PRO A 74 10.38 -11.31 -1.78
N ASP A 75 9.07 -11.52 -1.79
CA ASP A 75 8.17 -11.14 -2.87
C ASP A 75 6.98 -10.38 -2.27
N THR A 76 6.84 -9.10 -2.61
CA THR A 76 5.68 -8.30 -2.22
C THR A 76 4.69 -8.27 -3.37
N TYR A 77 3.48 -8.76 -3.14
CA TYR A 77 2.33 -8.61 -4.04
C TYR A 77 1.30 -7.73 -3.33
N ALA A 78 0.84 -6.67 -4.00
CA ALA A 78 -0.27 -5.84 -3.57
C ALA A 78 -1.19 -5.59 -4.76
#